data_AF-A0A6N8SLF2-F1
#
_entry.id   AF-A0A6N8SLF2-F1
#
_cell.length_a   1.000
_cell.length_b   1.000
_cell.length_c   1.000
_cell.angle_alpha   90.00
_cell.angle_beta   90.00
_cell.angle_gamma   90.00
#
_symmetry.space_group_name_H-M   'P 1'
#
loop_
_entity.id
_entity.type
_entity.pdbx_description
1 polymer ?
#
loop_
_entity_poly.entity_id
_entity_poly.type
_entity_poly.pdbx_seq_one_letter_code
_entity_poly.pdbx_strand_id
1 'polypeptide(L)'
;MYWQPEESEVVDEKDFASSLAKALVNYIRGPGANYVTLAECRCFKDWDLVSFDLVIERPQRPVYDIRSIESVTVCFQRSEPGGFSVLVPRPDFPDTPHQSLMIEGFPAGLCIDDRPWQDTKSFYTAAELVGRLSGWFEKACQGELHGAAQPLDPLFIPDNSSEIILQSDFWVTVERNAPLFIWAADKEAKCLFVSGKRPGNVVGNNLRCMAVHCSIQPQVMARMKRAPRDLGQLSDFLTGAGVDFQDVLEKRIKEWIQGQNENGEGMRLTCFLISMPQINPATNQVGVTETVAFVSSFSPGEIGEKIGFLYRNGSDEAKEINFLPTFAATVSMENTRDIQVQMSFVHSEFDAEGAAVLSGGDHADNRRILMVGAGSAGSTISETLVRQGLFKWTLVDNDTLLPHNIARHTPLRASL
;
A
#
# COMPACT_ATOMS: atom_id res chain seq x y z
N MET A 1 24.56 -11.33 14.80
CA MET A 1 24.65 -11.86 13.41
C MET A 1 24.23 -10.73 12.52
N TYR A 2 24.99 -10.38 11.50
CA TYR A 2 24.70 -9.23 10.63
C TYR A 2 24.06 -9.70 9.33
N TRP A 3 23.27 -8.82 8.69
CA TRP A 3 22.72 -9.16 7.39
C TRP A 3 23.80 -9.04 6.32
N GLN A 4 24.13 -10.18 5.70
CA GLN A 4 25.16 -10.29 4.66
C GLN A 4 24.53 -10.92 3.42
N PRO A 5 23.81 -10.13 2.59
CA PRO A 5 23.21 -10.67 1.39
C PRO A 5 24.28 -11.20 0.43
N GLU A 6 23.94 -12.25 -0.31
CA GLU A 6 24.79 -12.78 -1.38
C GLU A 6 25.10 -11.65 -2.39
N GLU A 7 26.30 -11.62 -2.95
CA GLU A 7 26.81 -10.52 -3.82
C GLU A 7 27.12 -9.19 -3.12
N SER A 8 26.97 -9.08 -1.80
CA SER A 8 27.43 -7.89 -1.08
C SER A 8 28.94 -7.90 -0.84
N GLU A 9 29.58 -6.75 -0.99
CA GLU A 9 31.02 -6.58 -0.81
C GLU A 9 31.31 -5.72 0.43
N VAL A 10 32.32 -6.10 1.22
CA VAL A 10 32.79 -5.27 2.35
C VAL A 10 33.56 -4.08 1.79
N VAL A 11 33.22 -2.87 2.25
CA VAL A 11 33.80 -1.61 1.77
C VAL A 11 34.22 -0.70 2.93
N ASP A 12 35.05 0.31 2.65
CA ASP A 12 35.34 1.39 3.60
C ASP A 12 34.19 2.42 3.56
N GLU A 13 33.91 3.11 4.67
CA GLU A 13 32.83 4.10 4.72
C GLU A 13 32.99 5.23 3.70
N LYS A 14 34.23 5.50 3.24
CA LYS A 14 34.50 6.52 2.21
C LYS A 14 33.85 6.19 0.87
N ASP A 15 33.64 4.90 0.59
CA ASP A 15 33.10 4.38 -0.66
C ASP A 15 31.56 4.41 -0.72
N PHE A 16 30.90 4.75 0.40
CA PHE A 16 29.47 4.99 0.42
C PHE A 16 29.09 6.17 -0.48
N ALA A 17 27.94 6.07 -1.16
CA ALA A 17 27.34 7.20 -1.86
C ALA A 17 26.54 8.08 -0.90
N SER A 18 25.87 7.46 0.09
CA SER A 18 25.00 8.17 1.03
C SER A 18 25.81 8.99 2.05
N SER A 19 25.54 10.29 2.11
CA SER A 19 26.11 11.19 3.11
C SER A 19 25.63 10.85 4.53
N LEU A 20 24.39 10.39 4.66
CA LEU A 20 23.82 9.95 5.93
C LEU A 20 24.44 8.63 6.41
N ALA A 21 24.76 7.69 5.50
CA ALA A 21 25.49 6.48 5.84
C ALA A 21 26.88 6.79 6.41
N LYS A 22 27.62 7.71 5.76
CA LYS A 22 28.92 8.21 6.25
C LYS A 22 28.80 8.88 7.62
N ALA A 23 27.78 9.72 7.79
CA ALA A 23 27.50 10.38 9.06
C ALA A 23 27.17 9.36 10.17
N LEU A 24 26.45 8.28 9.85
CA LEU A 24 26.13 7.22 10.79
C LEU A 24 27.38 6.49 11.27
N VAL A 25 28.28 6.10 10.35
CA VAL A 25 29.56 5.46 10.74
C VAL A 25 30.38 6.37 11.65
N ASN A 26 30.48 7.66 11.32
CA ASN A 26 31.19 8.65 12.14
C ASN A 26 30.54 8.83 13.52
N TYR A 27 29.20 8.83 13.58
CA TYR A 27 28.47 8.92 14.82
C TYR A 27 28.73 7.72 15.72
N ILE A 28 28.67 6.50 15.17
CA ILE A 28 28.91 5.25 15.90
C ILE A 28 30.34 5.20 16.44
N ARG A 29 31.34 5.58 15.65
CA ARG A 29 32.75 5.60 16.09
C ARG A 29 33.07 6.75 17.05
N GLY A 30 32.22 7.77 17.11
CA GLY A 30 32.41 8.95 17.95
C GLY A 30 31.36 9.04 19.05
N PRO A 31 30.38 9.97 18.97
CA PRO A 31 29.40 10.21 20.04
C PRO A 31 28.61 8.98 20.51
N GLY A 32 28.32 8.03 19.62
CA GLY A 32 27.51 6.84 19.90
C GLY A 32 28.29 5.64 20.46
N ALA A 33 29.62 5.72 20.54
CA ALA A 33 30.49 4.55 20.81
C ALA A 33 30.23 3.84 22.15
N ASN A 34 29.56 4.50 23.09
CA ASN A 34 29.25 3.91 24.41
C ASN A 34 28.08 2.92 24.40
N TYR A 35 27.23 2.95 23.37
CA TYR A 35 26.01 2.14 23.28
C TYR A 35 25.72 1.61 21.86
N VAL A 36 26.56 1.95 20.89
CA VAL A 36 26.53 1.41 19.53
C VAL A 36 27.92 0.94 19.14
N THR A 37 28.03 -0.29 18.65
CA THR A 37 29.31 -0.88 18.19
C THR A 37 29.24 -1.19 16.71
N LEU A 38 30.05 -0.49 15.91
CA LEU A 38 30.13 -0.75 14.46
C LEU A 38 30.66 -2.17 14.21
N ALA A 39 30.02 -2.88 13.29
CA ALA A 39 30.46 -4.20 12.88
C ALA A 39 31.14 -4.18 11.52
N GLU A 40 30.38 -3.86 10.47
CA GLU A 40 30.88 -3.86 9.09
C GLU A 40 30.11 -2.88 8.22
N CYS A 41 30.76 -2.46 7.15
CA CYS A 41 30.22 -1.62 6.08
C CYS A 41 30.24 -2.45 4.80
N ARG A 42 29.10 -2.52 4.10
CA ARG A 42 28.98 -3.29 2.86
C ARG A 42 28.28 -2.48 1.77
N CYS A 43 28.55 -2.81 0.51
CA CYS A 43 27.75 -2.38 -0.62
C CYS A 43 26.98 -3.59 -1.17
N PHE A 44 25.72 -3.40 -1.52
CA PHE A 44 24.89 -4.43 -2.15
C PHE A 44 23.99 -3.79 -3.20
N LYS A 45 24.26 -4.06 -4.48
CA LYS A 45 23.54 -3.43 -5.62
C LYS A 45 23.58 -1.90 -5.48
N ASP A 46 22.42 -1.26 -5.37
CA ASP A 46 22.28 0.20 -5.20
C ASP A 46 22.16 0.63 -3.71
N TRP A 47 22.69 -0.16 -2.77
CA TRP A 47 22.55 0.09 -1.34
C TRP A 47 23.90 0.13 -0.60
N ASP A 48 24.04 1.11 0.29
CA ASP A 48 25.08 1.18 1.32
C ASP A 48 24.53 0.59 2.63
N LEU A 49 25.23 -0.40 3.19
CA LEU A 49 24.81 -1.14 4.36
C LEU A 49 25.72 -0.83 5.54
N VAL A 50 25.15 -0.32 6.63
CA VAL A 50 25.85 -0.10 7.90
C VAL A 50 25.30 -1.06 8.94
N SER A 51 26.10 -2.06 9.32
CA SER A 51 25.75 -3.05 10.33
C SER A 51 26.43 -2.73 11.66
N PHE A 52 25.67 -2.78 12.75
CA PHE A 52 26.18 -2.49 14.10
C PHE A 52 25.35 -3.19 15.17
N ASP A 53 25.93 -3.35 16.34
CA ASP A 53 25.24 -3.80 17.55
C ASP A 53 24.76 -2.58 18.34
N LEU A 54 23.48 -2.58 18.73
CA LEU A 54 22.84 -1.53 19.53
C LEU A 54 22.53 -2.08 20.92
N VAL A 55 23.03 -1.41 21.96
CA VAL A 55 22.67 -1.70 23.36
C VAL A 55 21.27 -1.13 23.63
N ILE A 56 20.39 -1.95 24.18
CA ILE A 56 18.99 -1.63 24.42
C ILE A 56 18.72 -1.58 25.91
N GLU A 57 18.23 -0.43 26.38
CA GLU A 57 17.66 -0.27 27.72
C GLU A 57 16.32 -1.02 27.77
N ARG A 58 16.24 -2.06 28.60
CA ARG A 58 15.04 -2.92 28.68
C ARG A 58 14.58 -3.12 30.13
N PRO A 59 13.27 -3.22 30.37
CA PRO A 59 12.74 -3.61 31.68
C PRO A 59 13.09 -5.06 31.99
N GLN A 60 12.94 -5.45 33.26
CA GLN A 60 13.21 -6.83 33.71
C GLN A 60 12.33 -7.87 33.00
N ARG A 61 11.13 -7.47 32.56
CA ARG A 61 10.15 -8.31 31.85
C ARG A 61 9.68 -7.56 30.61
N PRO A 62 10.40 -7.65 29.48
CA PRO A 62 9.95 -7.02 28.24
C PRO A 62 8.74 -7.77 27.68
N VAL A 63 7.84 -7.05 27.01
CA VAL A 63 6.63 -7.60 26.36
C VAL A 63 7.00 -8.48 25.18
N TYR A 64 7.91 -8.02 24.32
CA TYR A 64 8.50 -8.80 23.25
C TYR A 64 9.89 -9.30 23.64
N ASP A 65 10.34 -10.42 23.06
CA ASP A 65 11.68 -10.97 23.27
C ASP A 65 12.75 -10.11 22.57
N ILE A 66 12.99 -8.92 23.09
CA ILE A 66 14.04 -7.99 22.64
C ILE A 66 15.29 -8.23 23.47
N ARG A 67 16.42 -8.49 22.80
CA ARG A 67 17.70 -8.78 23.47
C ARG A 67 18.31 -7.48 24.01
N SER A 68 19.17 -7.59 25.03
CA SER A 68 19.90 -6.44 25.59
C SER A 68 20.87 -5.81 24.58
N ILE A 69 21.24 -6.58 23.55
CA ILE A 69 21.98 -6.11 22.37
C ILE A 69 21.29 -6.73 21.16
N GLU A 70 20.85 -5.90 20.23
CA GLU A 70 20.35 -6.34 18.92
C GLU A 70 21.32 -5.89 17.83
N SER A 71 21.61 -6.80 16.90
CA SER A 71 22.32 -6.45 15.67
C SER A 71 21.32 -5.77 14.73
N VAL A 72 21.69 -4.61 14.20
CA VAL A 72 20.87 -3.81 13.28
C VAL A 72 21.68 -3.53 12.02
N THR A 73 21.03 -3.61 10.86
CA THR A 73 21.59 -3.19 9.57
C THR A 73 20.74 -2.08 9.00
N VAL A 74 21.34 -0.91 8.75
CA VAL A 74 20.66 0.20 8.07
C VAL A 74 21.12 0.24 6.62
N CYS A 75 20.16 0.14 5.69
CA CYS A 75 20.37 0.11 4.25
C CYS A 75 20.01 1.48 3.67
N PHE A 76 20.98 2.22 3.14
CA PHE A 76 20.79 3.52 2.50
C PHE A 76 20.83 3.37 0.99
N GLN A 77 19.84 3.94 0.30
CA GLN A 77 19.82 3.92 -1.15
C GLN A 77 20.89 4.87 -1.70
N ARG A 78 21.64 4.41 -2.71
CA ARG A 78 22.73 5.19 -3.32
C ARG A 78 22.23 6.18 -4.37
N SER A 79 21.09 5.91 -5.00
CA SER A 79 20.42 6.79 -5.96
C SER A 79 19.47 7.79 -5.29
N GLU A 80 19.41 9.03 -5.81
CA GLU A 80 18.45 10.05 -5.37
C GLU A 80 17.03 9.72 -5.87
N PRO A 81 15.97 9.98 -5.07
CA PRO A 81 15.95 10.78 -3.84
C PRO A 81 16.20 9.96 -2.55
N GLY A 82 16.96 8.87 -2.68
CA GLY A 82 17.24 7.76 -1.76
C GLY A 82 16.92 7.93 -0.28
N GLY A 83 16.05 7.05 0.21
CA GLY A 83 15.76 6.86 1.63
C GLY A 83 16.64 5.79 2.28
N PHE A 84 16.18 5.27 3.42
CA PHE A 84 16.82 4.14 4.07
C PHE A 84 15.80 3.14 4.64
N SER A 85 16.25 1.92 4.87
CA SER A 85 15.50 0.86 5.55
C SER A 85 16.31 0.34 6.73
N VAL A 86 15.62 -0.08 7.79
CA VAL A 86 16.25 -0.62 9.00
C VAL A 86 15.89 -2.09 9.10
N LEU A 87 16.89 -2.95 9.22
CA LEU A 87 16.72 -4.40 9.25
C LEU A 87 17.28 -5.00 10.55
N VAL A 88 16.59 -6.00 11.09
CA VAL A 88 17.06 -6.83 12.21
C VAL A 88 17.32 -8.26 11.71
N PRO A 89 18.59 -8.63 11.42
CA PRO A 89 18.99 -9.93 10.86
C PRO A 89 18.65 -11.18 11.68
N ARG A 90 18.23 -11.00 12.93
CA ARG A 90 17.96 -12.10 13.84
C ARG A 90 16.78 -12.97 13.34
N PRO A 91 16.96 -14.27 13.03
CA PRO A 91 15.90 -15.09 12.44
C PRO A 91 14.68 -15.34 13.34
N ASP A 92 14.89 -15.32 14.67
CA ASP A 92 13.86 -15.50 15.70
C ASP A 92 13.38 -14.16 16.27
N PHE A 93 13.58 -13.04 15.57
CA PHE A 93 13.12 -11.73 16.03
C PHE A 93 11.59 -11.74 16.20
N PRO A 94 11.07 -11.24 17.34
CA PRO A 94 9.64 -11.31 17.63
C PRO A 94 8.83 -10.50 16.61
N ASP A 95 7.58 -10.93 16.45
CA ASP A 95 6.58 -10.17 15.73
C ASP A 95 6.15 -8.98 16.58
N THR A 96 6.36 -7.78 16.07
CA THR A 96 6.00 -6.55 16.77
C THR A 96 5.26 -5.61 15.84
N PRO A 97 4.48 -4.67 16.39
CA PRO A 97 4.01 -3.50 15.65
C PRO A 97 5.19 -2.70 15.10
N HIS A 98 4.93 -1.78 14.17
CA HIS A 98 5.93 -0.96 13.50
C HIS A 98 7.09 -1.75 12.84
N GLN A 99 6.79 -2.82 12.10
CA GLN A 99 7.77 -3.59 11.33
C GLN A 99 7.49 -3.61 9.83
N SER A 100 8.18 -2.95 8.92
CA SER A 100 7.86 -3.01 7.47
C SER A 100 7.53 -4.40 6.89
N LEU A 101 6.59 -4.47 5.95
CA LEU A 101 6.23 -5.71 5.26
C LEU A 101 7.40 -6.19 4.39
N MET A 102 7.93 -7.38 4.67
CA MET A 102 9.18 -7.83 4.08
C MET A 102 9.00 -8.92 3.02
N ILE A 103 9.87 -8.84 2.01
CA ILE A 103 10.10 -9.87 1.00
C ILE A 103 10.65 -11.12 1.69
N GLU A 104 10.01 -12.29 1.51
CA GLU A 104 10.54 -13.59 1.99
C GLU A 104 12.06 -13.79 1.75
N GLY A 105 12.77 -14.23 2.78
CA GLY A 105 14.23 -14.36 2.78
C GLY A 105 14.97 -13.11 3.25
N PHE A 106 14.30 -11.96 3.37
CA PHE A 106 14.86 -10.77 4.00
C PHE A 106 14.64 -10.78 5.52
N PRO A 107 15.52 -10.11 6.30
CA PRO A 107 15.33 -9.89 7.73
C PRO A 107 14.05 -9.11 8.07
N ALA A 108 13.70 -9.06 9.35
CA ALA A 108 12.62 -8.18 9.83
C ALA A 108 12.98 -6.72 9.57
N GLY A 109 12.09 -5.96 8.93
CA GLY A 109 12.26 -4.52 8.71
C GLY A 109 11.57 -3.73 9.82
N LEU A 110 12.18 -2.65 10.31
CA LEU A 110 11.58 -1.77 11.32
C LEU A 110 11.07 -0.47 10.68
N CYS A 111 9.86 -0.05 11.06
CA CYS A 111 9.32 1.28 10.77
C CYS A 111 9.61 2.19 11.97
N ILE A 112 10.62 3.04 11.85
CA ILE A 112 11.02 3.98 12.92
C ILE A 112 10.45 5.40 12.73
N ASP A 113 9.75 5.61 11.62
CA ASP A 113 9.11 6.85 11.22
C ASP A 113 8.01 6.50 10.21
N ASP A 114 6.81 7.02 10.42
CA ASP A 114 5.62 6.77 9.61
C ASP A 114 5.42 7.83 8.52
N ARG A 115 6.24 8.89 8.53
CA ARG A 115 6.20 9.97 7.56
C ARG A 115 6.97 9.59 6.29
N PRO A 116 6.53 10.04 5.10
CA PRO A 116 7.27 9.86 3.85
C PRO A 116 8.69 10.45 3.93
N TRP A 117 9.67 9.74 3.36
CA TRP A 117 11.07 10.19 3.37
C TRP A 117 11.27 11.61 2.82
N GLN A 118 10.49 12.02 1.81
CA GLN A 118 10.58 13.36 1.24
C GLN A 118 10.30 14.47 2.25
N ASP A 119 9.43 14.21 3.21
CA ASP A 119 9.02 15.19 4.22
C ASP A 119 10.01 15.23 5.39
N THR A 120 10.73 14.14 5.63
CA THR A 120 11.60 13.99 6.80
C THR A 120 13.09 14.13 6.49
N LYS A 121 13.52 13.97 5.23
CA LYS A 121 14.94 13.90 4.87
C LYS A 121 15.78 15.06 5.39
N SER A 122 15.22 16.27 5.45
CA SER A 122 15.90 17.47 5.95
C SER A 122 16.13 17.45 7.47
N PHE A 123 15.38 16.64 8.21
CA PHE A 123 15.48 16.48 9.66
C PHE A 123 16.38 15.32 10.09
N TYR A 124 16.71 14.41 9.17
CA TYR A 124 17.49 13.23 9.52
C TYR A 124 18.98 13.55 9.72
N THR A 125 19.45 13.26 10.92
CA THR A 125 20.88 13.16 11.26
C THR A 125 21.17 11.75 11.76
N ALA A 126 22.46 11.37 11.82
CA ALA A 126 22.85 10.09 12.40
C ALA A 126 22.38 9.93 13.85
N ALA A 127 22.42 11.01 14.63
CA ALA A 127 21.96 11.01 16.02
C ALA A 127 20.44 10.79 16.12
N GLU A 128 19.66 11.47 15.27
CA GLU A 128 18.21 11.29 15.20
C GLU A 128 17.85 9.86 14.81
N LEU A 129 18.52 9.29 13.81
CA LEU A 129 18.31 7.92 13.37
C LEU A 129 18.55 6.90 14.50
N VAL A 130 19.70 7.01 15.18
CA VAL A 130 20.01 6.11 16.31
C VAL A 130 19.06 6.33 17.48
N GLY A 131 18.72 7.59 17.80
CA GLY A 131 17.76 7.92 18.85
C GLY A 131 16.38 7.31 18.59
N ARG A 132 15.90 7.36 17.34
CA ARG A 132 14.66 6.69 16.93
C ARG A 132 14.73 5.18 17.04
N LEU A 133 15.86 4.56 16.66
CA LEU A 133 16.06 3.12 16.85
C LEU A 133 15.98 2.73 18.33
N SER A 134 16.71 3.43 19.20
CA SER A 134 16.66 3.19 20.64
C SER A 134 15.23 3.35 21.19
N GLY A 135 14.54 4.44 20.82
CA GLY A 135 13.16 4.68 21.25
C GLY A 135 12.16 3.65 20.71
N TRP A 136 12.37 3.13 19.50
CA TRP A 136 11.56 2.05 18.94
C TRP A 136 11.72 0.78 19.78
N PHE A 137 12.96 0.36 20.10
CA PHE A 137 13.20 -0.83 20.91
C PHE A 137 12.70 -0.69 22.35
N GLU A 138 12.82 0.51 22.94
CA GLU A 138 12.28 0.80 24.27
C GLU A 138 10.76 0.63 24.30
N LYS A 139 10.05 1.26 23.35
CA LYS A 139 8.60 1.11 23.18
C LYS A 139 8.20 -0.33 22.92
N ALA A 140 8.97 -1.06 22.12
CA ALA A 140 8.75 -2.48 21.88
C ALA A 140 8.82 -3.26 23.20
N CYS A 141 9.87 -3.05 23.99
CA CYS A 141 10.02 -3.71 25.28
C CYS A 141 8.86 -3.44 26.24
N GLN A 142 8.22 -2.27 26.15
CA GLN A 142 7.10 -1.87 27.01
C GLN A 142 5.72 -2.24 26.43
N GLY A 143 5.65 -2.70 25.17
CA GLY A 143 4.39 -2.93 24.46
C GLY A 143 3.69 -1.64 24.02
N GLU A 144 4.44 -0.53 23.95
CA GLU A 144 3.94 0.83 23.67
C GLU A 144 4.20 1.27 22.23
N LEU A 145 4.50 0.33 21.32
CA LEU A 145 4.64 0.64 19.90
C LEU A 145 3.32 1.13 19.29
N HIS A 146 2.17 0.71 19.82
CA HIS A 146 0.86 1.13 19.32
C HIS A 146 0.32 2.40 20.00
N GLY A 147 -0.10 3.38 19.20
CA GLY A 147 -1.30 4.15 19.49
C GLY A 147 -2.54 3.39 19.01
N ALA A 148 -3.61 3.31 19.80
CA ALA A 148 -4.82 2.49 19.55
C ALA A 148 -5.63 2.82 18.26
N ALA A 149 -5.13 3.69 17.38
CA ALA A 149 -5.81 4.20 16.20
C ALA A 149 -4.92 4.25 14.93
N GLN A 150 -3.71 3.69 14.96
CA GLN A 150 -2.80 3.78 13.82
C GLN A 150 -3.06 2.66 12.78
N PRO A 151 -3.12 2.97 11.47
CA PRO A 151 -3.20 1.99 10.38
C PRO A 151 -2.02 0.99 10.36
N LEU A 152 -2.13 -0.13 9.62
CA LEU A 152 -1.07 -1.14 9.45
C LEU A 152 0.24 -0.46 9.08
N ASP A 153 1.34 -0.95 9.66
CA ASP A 153 2.62 -0.28 9.49
C ASP A 153 2.97 -0.11 8.00
N PRO A 154 3.50 1.07 7.62
CA PRO A 154 3.65 1.49 6.25
C PRO A 154 4.38 0.45 5.40
N LEU A 155 3.76 0.16 4.27
CA LEU A 155 4.25 -0.76 3.26
C LEU A 155 5.37 -0.06 2.50
N PHE A 156 6.62 -0.50 2.63
CA PHE A 156 7.66 -0.08 1.69
C PHE A 156 7.52 -0.93 0.42
N ILE A 157 6.69 -0.45 -0.49
CA ILE A 157 6.52 -1.04 -1.82
C ILE A 157 7.54 -0.37 -2.76
N PRO A 158 8.25 -1.11 -3.63
CA PRO A 158 9.16 -0.51 -4.60
C PRO A 158 8.45 0.55 -5.47
N ASP A 159 9.17 1.62 -5.85
CA ASP A 159 8.69 2.81 -6.60
C ASP A 159 7.95 2.53 -7.94
N ASN A 160 7.85 1.28 -8.37
CA ASN A 160 7.20 0.86 -9.62
C ASN A 160 5.81 0.24 -9.44
N SER A 161 5.23 0.25 -8.22
CA SER A 161 3.88 -0.28 -8.00
C SER A 161 2.80 0.69 -8.47
N SER A 162 1.73 0.17 -9.08
CA SER A 162 0.53 0.95 -9.34
C SER A 162 -0.13 1.39 -8.03
N GLU A 163 -0.66 2.60 -7.98
CA GLU A 163 -1.57 3.11 -6.96
C GLU A 163 -3.01 2.80 -7.37
N ILE A 164 -3.78 2.21 -6.46
CA ILE A 164 -5.19 1.92 -6.65
C ILE A 164 -6.02 3.01 -5.98
N ILE A 165 -6.95 3.63 -6.70
CA ILE A 165 -7.87 4.63 -6.16
C ILE A 165 -9.30 4.08 -6.23
N LEU A 166 -9.87 3.80 -5.05
CA LEU A 166 -11.26 3.40 -4.90
C LEU A 166 -12.16 4.64 -5.05
N GLN A 167 -13.02 4.63 -6.06
CA GLN A 167 -13.98 5.70 -6.28
C GLN A 167 -15.09 5.66 -5.23
N SER A 168 -15.76 6.79 -5.00
CA SER A 168 -16.80 6.96 -3.98
C SER A 168 -17.96 5.95 -4.04
N ASP A 169 -18.21 5.33 -5.19
CA ASP A 169 -19.25 4.29 -5.35
C ASP A 169 -18.75 2.85 -5.16
N PHE A 170 -17.46 2.65 -4.89
CA PHE A 170 -16.81 1.35 -4.75
C PHE A 170 -17.50 0.49 -3.67
N TRP A 171 -17.62 1.00 -2.45
CA TRP A 171 -18.15 0.24 -1.31
C TRP A 171 -19.61 -0.18 -1.51
N VAL A 172 -20.44 0.73 -2.03
CA VAL A 172 -21.84 0.44 -2.39
C VAL A 172 -21.93 -0.66 -3.45
N THR A 173 -20.96 -0.71 -4.37
CA THR A 173 -20.91 -1.73 -5.43
C THR A 173 -20.51 -3.09 -4.87
N VAL A 174 -19.50 -3.12 -4.01
CA VAL A 174 -19.04 -4.33 -3.30
C VAL A 174 -20.18 -4.93 -2.48
N GLU A 175 -20.90 -4.12 -1.69
CA GLU A 175 -22.04 -4.57 -0.87
C GLU A 175 -23.16 -5.20 -1.72
N ARG A 176 -23.37 -4.68 -2.92
CA ARG A 176 -24.37 -5.20 -3.87
C ARG A 176 -23.89 -6.43 -4.64
N ASN A 177 -22.65 -6.87 -4.39
CA ASN A 177 -21.99 -7.94 -5.14
C ASN A 177 -21.96 -7.65 -6.66
N ALA A 178 -21.95 -6.38 -7.04
CA ALA A 178 -21.99 -5.95 -8.43
C ALA A 178 -20.59 -5.93 -9.07
N PRO A 179 -20.49 -6.01 -10.40
CA PRO A 179 -19.20 -5.96 -11.08
C PRO A 179 -18.45 -4.65 -10.81
N LEU A 180 -17.14 -4.79 -10.57
CA LEU A 180 -16.22 -3.66 -10.44
C LEU A 180 -15.47 -3.46 -11.76
N PHE A 181 -15.25 -2.19 -12.11
CA PHE A 181 -14.51 -1.76 -13.28
C PHE A 181 -13.22 -1.09 -12.85
N ILE A 182 -12.14 -1.39 -13.56
CA ILE A 182 -10.83 -0.76 -13.34
C ILE A 182 -10.35 -0.10 -14.64
N TRP A 183 -9.78 1.09 -14.53
CA TRP A 183 -9.11 1.77 -15.65
C TRP A 183 -7.91 2.59 -15.17
N ALA A 184 -6.95 2.82 -16.06
CA ALA A 184 -5.83 3.72 -15.75
C ALA A 184 -6.23 5.19 -15.91
N ALA A 185 -5.76 6.02 -14.99
CA ALA A 185 -5.83 7.48 -15.07
C ALA A 185 -4.75 8.06 -15.99
N ASP A 186 -3.68 7.29 -16.25
CA ASP A 186 -2.51 7.69 -17.00
C ASP A 186 -2.08 6.60 -18.01
N LYS A 187 -1.17 6.95 -18.93
CA LYS A 187 -0.71 6.02 -19.98
C LYS A 187 0.20 4.91 -19.47
N GLU A 188 0.87 5.12 -18.35
CA GLU A 188 1.84 4.20 -17.75
C GLU A 188 1.16 3.21 -16.80
N ALA A 189 -0.15 3.34 -16.56
CA ALA A 189 -0.94 2.54 -15.63
C ALA A 189 -0.39 2.59 -14.18
N LYS A 190 0.21 3.73 -13.82
CA LYS A 190 0.68 3.98 -12.46
C LYS A 190 -0.48 4.26 -11.52
N CYS A 191 -1.55 4.85 -12.00
CA CYS A 191 -2.74 5.18 -11.23
C CYS A 191 -3.95 4.44 -11.81
N LEU A 192 -4.54 3.54 -11.04
CA LEU A 192 -5.67 2.70 -11.43
C LEU A 192 -6.90 3.07 -10.60
N PHE A 193 -7.96 3.52 -11.25
CA PHE A 193 -9.25 3.76 -10.60
C PHE A 193 -10.09 2.49 -10.54
N VAL A 194 -10.84 2.30 -9.46
CA VAL A 194 -11.80 1.19 -9.29
C VAL A 194 -13.17 1.75 -8.92
N SER A 195 -14.21 1.39 -9.68
CA SER A 195 -15.58 1.89 -9.50
C SER A 195 -16.61 0.84 -9.90
N GLY A 196 -17.86 0.98 -9.42
CA GLY A 196 -18.99 0.22 -9.95
C GLY A 196 -19.53 0.74 -11.28
N LYS A 197 -19.05 1.89 -11.75
CA LYS A 197 -19.45 2.49 -13.02
C LYS A 197 -18.23 2.68 -13.92
N ARG A 198 -18.37 2.24 -15.16
CA ARG A 198 -17.36 2.55 -16.18
C ARG A 198 -17.48 4.02 -16.59
N PRO A 199 -16.38 4.80 -16.59
CA PRO A 199 -16.42 6.16 -17.10
C PRO A 199 -16.71 6.18 -18.61
N GLY A 200 -17.35 7.25 -19.08
CA GLY A 200 -17.69 7.41 -20.50
C GLY A 200 -16.46 7.61 -21.41
N ASN A 201 -15.39 8.21 -20.88
CA ASN A 201 -14.10 8.42 -21.56
C ASN A 201 -12.97 7.96 -20.64
N VAL A 202 -12.05 7.13 -21.14
CA VAL A 202 -10.84 6.71 -20.44
C VAL A 202 -9.63 7.29 -21.18
N VAL A 203 -8.73 7.95 -20.47
CA VAL A 203 -7.46 8.47 -21.02
C VAL A 203 -6.41 7.36 -20.89
N GLY A 204 -6.10 6.66 -21.99
CA GLY A 204 -5.10 5.59 -21.99
C GLY A 204 -5.53 4.36 -22.80
N ASN A 205 -4.69 3.31 -22.79
CA ASN A 205 -5.08 2.03 -23.38
C ASN A 205 -6.30 1.48 -22.65
N ASN A 206 -7.17 0.79 -23.38
CA ASN A 206 -8.35 0.12 -22.81
C ASN A 206 -7.90 -1.07 -21.96
N LEU A 207 -7.44 -0.81 -20.74
CA LEU A 207 -7.06 -1.83 -19.78
C LEU A 207 -8.31 -2.65 -19.44
N ARG A 208 -8.28 -3.92 -19.79
CA ARG A 208 -9.36 -4.85 -19.44
C ARG A 208 -8.94 -5.56 -18.18
N CYS A 209 -9.43 -5.05 -17.06
CA CYS A 209 -9.02 -5.52 -15.74
C CYS A 209 -10.24 -6.02 -14.97
N MET A 210 -10.08 -7.15 -14.28
CA MET A 210 -11.04 -7.63 -13.29
C MET A 210 -10.57 -7.21 -11.91
N ALA A 211 -11.48 -6.66 -11.11
CA ALA A 211 -11.28 -6.52 -9.67
C ALA A 211 -11.99 -7.66 -8.94
N VAL A 212 -11.28 -8.34 -8.06
CA VAL A 212 -11.85 -9.31 -7.12
C VAL A 212 -11.69 -8.72 -5.74
N HIS A 213 -12.82 -8.45 -5.07
CA HIS A 213 -12.81 -8.04 -3.68
C HIS A 213 -13.09 -9.23 -2.76
N CYS A 214 -12.29 -9.35 -1.71
CA CYS A 214 -12.44 -10.32 -0.62
C CYS A 214 -12.32 -9.58 0.72
N SER A 215 -13.06 -10.02 1.73
CA SER A 215 -12.86 -9.58 3.11
C SER A 215 -12.57 -10.79 3.99
N ILE A 216 -11.56 -10.67 4.85
CA ILE A 216 -11.32 -11.63 5.92
C ILE A 216 -12.19 -11.29 7.13
N GLN A 217 -12.35 -12.25 8.06
CA GLN A 217 -13.07 -12.01 9.31
C GLN A 217 -12.31 -11.04 10.23
N PRO A 218 -13.01 -10.25 11.07
CA PRO A 218 -12.37 -9.40 12.05
C PRO A 218 -11.44 -10.21 12.96
N GLN A 219 -10.19 -9.78 13.05
CA GLN A 219 -9.18 -10.43 13.86
C GLN A 219 -8.43 -9.40 14.71
N VAL A 220 -8.03 -9.81 15.92
CA VAL A 220 -7.04 -9.07 16.72
C VAL A 220 -5.77 -9.07 15.89
N MET A 221 -5.25 -7.86 15.57
CA MET A 221 -4.22 -7.66 14.55
C MET A 221 -3.14 -8.75 14.57
N ALA A 222 -3.22 -9.69 13.62
CA ALA A 222 -2.11 -10.53 13.21
C ALA A 222 -1.59 -9.92 11.91
N ARG A 223 -0.52 -9.14 12.02
CA ARG A 223 0.01 -8.39 10.90
C ARG A 223 0.50 -9.33 9.79
N MET A 224 0.28 -8.96 8.53
CA MET A 224 0.90 -9.68 7.42
C MET A 224 2.41 -9.41 7.50
N LYS A 225 3.20 -10.44 7.84
CA LYS A 225 4.67 -10.33 7.94
C LYS A 225 5.36 -10.29 6.58
N ARG A 226 4.79 -11.05 5.64
CA ARG A 226 5.31 -11.28 4.31
C ARG A 226 4.19 -11.03 3.31
N ALA A 227 4.42 -10.12 2.37
CA ALA A 227 3.49 -9.89 1.28
C ALA A 227 3.55 -11.13 0.36
N PRO A 228 2.40 -11.74 0.02
CA PRO A 228 2.31 -12.72 -1.04
C PRO A 228 2.94 -12.19 -2.32
N ARG A 229 3.79 -13.00 -2.97
CA ARG A 229 4.42 -12.68 -4.26
C ARG A 229 3.79 -13.38 -5.44
N ASP A 230 3.01 -14.41 -5.15
CA ASP A 230 2.27 -15.15 -6.14
C ASP A 230 0.85 -15.43 -5.66
N LEU A 231 -0.02 -15.76 -6.59
CA LEU A 231 -1.43 -16.01 -6.32
C LEU A 231 -1.63 -17.24 -5.42
N GLY A 232 -0.70 -18.19 -5.42
CA GLY A 232 -0.70 -19.33 -4.52
C GLY A 232 -0.47 -18.92 -3.07
N GLN A 233 0.56 -18.11 -2.80
CA GLN A 233 0.81 -17.52 -1.48
C GLN A 233 -0.35 -16.65 -1.00
N LEU A 234 -1.01 -15.92 -1.92
CA LEU A 234 -2.18 -15.11 -1.60
C LEU A 234 -3.36 -15.99 -1.17
N SER A 235 -3.56 -17.10 -1.88
CA SER A 235 -4.54 -18.13 -1.54
C SER A 235 -4.25 -18.77 -0.20
N ASP A 236 -3.00 -19.15 0.08
CA ASP A 236 -2.57 -19.73 1.35
C ASP A 236 -2.87 -18.76 2.51
N PHE A 237 -2.56 -17.47 2.33
CA PHE A 237 -2.86 -16.41 3.30
C PHE A 237 -4.37 -16.28 3.59
N LEU A 238 -5.18 -16.17 2.53
CA LEU A 238 -6.64 -16.00 2.67
C LEU A 238 -7.31 -17.25 3.26
N THR A 239 -6.85 -18.44 2.87
CA THR A 239 -7.33 -19.72 3.43
C THR A 239 -7.00 -19.81 4.91
N GLY A 240 -5.79 -19.41 5.31
CA GLY A 240 -5.40 -19.30 6.72
C GLY A 240 -6.25 -18.33 7.52
N ALA A 241 -6.80 -17.30 6.87
CA ALA A 241 -7.75 -16.35 7.43
C ALA A 241 -9.23 -16.78 7.34
N GLY A 242 -9.50 -18.03 6.89
CA GLY A 242 -10.84 -18.60 6.82
C GLY A 242 -11.65 -18.22 5.58
N VAL A 243 -11.01 -17.72 4.52
CA VAL A 243 -11.66 -17.39 3.24
C VAL A 243 -11.42 -18.51 2.24
N ASP A 244 -12.49 -19.05 1.65
CA ASP A 244 -12.40 -19.97 0.50
C ASP A 244 -12.11 -19.16 -0.77
N PHE A 245 -10.85 -18.77 -0.93
CA PHE A 245 -10.44 -17.89 -2.01
C PHE A 245 -10.58 -18.55 -3.39
N GLN A 246 -10.42 -19.88 -3.47
CA GLN A 246 -10.58 -20.62 -4.71
C GLN A 246 -12.01 -20.50 -5.25
N ASP A 247 -13.03 -20.72 -4.41
CA ASP A 247 -14.43 -20.58 -4.82
C ASP A 247 -14.78 -19.14 -5.24
N VAL A 248 -14.32 -18.16 -4.44
CA VAL A 248 -14.53 -16.73 -4.75
C VAL A 248 -13.94 -16.38 -6.12
N LEU A 249 -12.70 -16.80 -6.37
CA LEU A 249 -12.00 -16.50 -7.61
C LEU A 249 -12.65 -17.21 -8.81
N GLU A 250 -13.00 -18.49 -8.68
CA GLU A 250 -13.65 -19.27 -9.71
C GLU A 250 -14.99 -18.65 -10.13
N LYS A 251 -15.83 -18.28 -9.15
CA LYS A 251 -17.12 -17.66 -9.39
C LYS A 251 -16.97 -16.33 -10.13
N ARG A 252 -16.05 -15.46 -9.69
CA ARG A 252 -15.81 -14.15 -10.30
C ARG A 252 -15.29 -14.26 -11.73
N ILE A 253 -14.36 -15.17 -11.99
CA ILE A 253 -13.84 -15.39 -13.33
C ILE A 253 -14.94 -15.92 -14.26
N LYS A 254 -15.77 -16.86 -13.78
CA LYS A 254 -16.93 -17.38 -14.56
C LYS A 254 -17.94 -16.29 -14.88
N GLU A 255 -18.30 -15.45 -13.91
CA GLU A 255 -19.19 -14.28 -14.12
C GLU A 255 -18.61 -13.32 -15.16
N TRP A 256 -17.30 -13.09 -15.12
CA TRP A 256 -16.62 -12.20 -16.04
C TRP A 256 -16.61 -12.73 -17.48
N ILE A 257 -16.31 -14.02 -17.68
CA ILE A 257 -16.27 -14.66 -19.02
C ILE A 257 -17.66 -14.73 -19.65
N GLN A 258 -18.70 -14.94 -18.86
CA GLN A 258 -20.08 -14.94 -19.36
C GLN A 258 -20.55 -13.54 -19.83
N GLY A 259 -19.82 -12.48 -19.47
CA GLY A 259 -20.20 -11.09 -19.74
C GLY A 259 -19.39 -10.35 -20.81
N GLN A 260 -18.22 -10.83 -21.25
CA GLN A 260 -17.36 -10.09 -22.20
C GLN A 260 -16.57 -10.98 -23.16
N ASN A 261 -16.53 -10.58 -24.44
CA ASN A 261 -15.49 -11.02 -25.36
C ASN A 261 -14.16 -10.41 -24.90
N GLU A 262 -13.16 -11.24 -24.64
CA GLU A 262 -11.81 -10.78 -24.35
C GLU A 262 -11.11 -10.10 -25.55
N ASN A 263 -11.69 -10.14 -26.75
CA ASN A 263 -11.06 -9.66 -27.98
C ASN A 263 -10.71 -8.18 -27.99
N GLY A 264 -9.43 -7.87 -28.22
CA GLY A 264 -8.89 -6.53 -28.46
C GLY A 264 -7.42 -6.42 -28.04
N GLU A 265 -6.71 -5.46 -28.64
CA GLU A 265 -5.38 -5.05 -28.18
C GLU A 265 -5.51 -4.29 -26.84
N GLY A 266 -4.66 -4.61 -25.86
CA GLY A 266 -4.63 -3.94 -24.55
C GLY A 266 -4.01 -4.82 -23.46
N MET A 267 -3.36 -4.18 -22.48
CA MET A 267 -2.83 -4.88 -21.30
C MET A 267 -4.00 -5.34 -20.42
N ARG A 268 -3.94 -6.60 -19.97
CA ARG A 268 -4.95 -7.22 -19.12
C ARG A 268 -4.32 -7.49 -17.77
N LEU A 269 -4.97 -7.02 -16.71
CA LEU A 269 -4.49 -7.20 -15.34
C LEU A 269 -5.62 -7.78 -14.50
N THR A 270 -5.26 -8.43 -13.41
CA THR A 270 -6.21 -8.83 -12.38
C THR A 270 -5.81 -8.17 -11.07
N CYS A 271 -6.75 -7.47 -10.44
CA CYS A 271 -6.54 -6.80 -9.16
C CYS A 271 -7.34 -7.53 -8.07
N PHE A 272 -6.66 -7.90 -6.99
CA PHE A 272 -7.24 -8.54 -5.82
C PHE A 272 -7.25 -7.52 -4.68
N LEU A 273 -8.43 -7.06 -4.28
CA LEU A 273 -8.64 -6.14 -3.18
C LEU A 273 -8.99 -6.94 -1.93
N ILE A 274 -8.18 -6.82 -0.88
CA ILE A 274 -8.34 -7.58 0.37
C ILE A 274 -8.60 -6.62 1.51
N SER A 275 -9.82 -6.68 2.05
CA SER A 275 -10.22 -5.93 3.23
C SER A 275 -9.97 -6.74 4.50
N MET A 276 -9.31 -6.10 5.47
CA MET A 276 -8.83 -6.67 6.72
C MET A 276 -9.38 -5.85 7.90
N PRO A 277 -10.58 -6.16 8.40
CA PRO A 277 -11.13 -5.52 9.57
C PRO A 277 -10.30 -5.85 10.81
N GLN A 278 -9.88 -4.83 11.56
CA GLN A 278 -9.07 -5.00 12.75
C GLN A 278 -9.90 -4.90 14.02
N ILE A 279 -9.67 -5.79 14.98
CA ILE A 279 -10.23 -5.64 16.33
C ILE A 279 -9.33 -4.71 17.12
N ASN A 280 -9.89 -3.62 17.62
CA ASN A 280 -9.19 -2.68 18.48
C ASN A 280 -8.87 -3.37 19.82
N PRO A 281 -7.59 -3.42 20.24
CA PRO A 281 -7.19 -4.15 21.45
C PRO A 281 -7.74 -3.53 22.74
N ALA A 282 -8.05 -2.23 22.76
CA ALA A 282 -8.58 -1.54 23.93
C ALA A 282 -10.11 -1.66 24.06
N THR A 283 -10.84 -1.62 22.94
CA THR A 283 -12.32 -1.64 22.96
C THR A 283 -12.92 -3.01 22.65
N ASN A 284 -12.13 -3.94 22.10
CA ASN A 284 -12.57 -5.24 21.59
C ASN A 284 -13.70 -5.13 20.54
N GLN A 285 -13.79 -3.98 19.87
CA GLN A 285 -14.71 -3.73 18.76
C GLN A 285 -13.93 -3.71 17.44
N VAL A 286 -14.62 -3.92 16.32
CA VAL A 286 -14.01 -3.69 15.01
C VAL A 286 -13.68 -2.20 14.88
N GLY A 287 -12.39 -1.90 14.78
CA GLY A 287 -11.85 -0.57 14.54
C GLY A 287 -11.76 -0.30 13.05
N VAL A 288 -10.57 0.10 12.60
CA VAL A 288 -10.30 0.43 11.19
C VAL A 288 -10.33 -0.85 10.34
N THR A 289 -10.95 -0.76 9.17
CA THR A 289 -10.84 -1.78 8.13
C THR A 289 -9.86 -1.29 7.08
N GLU A 290 -8.76 -2.02 6.94
CA GLU A 290 -7.77 -1.70 5.92
C GLU A 290 -8.04 -2.46 4.65
N THR A 291 -7.71 -1.88 3.52
CA THR A 291 -7.77 -2.57 2.23
C THR A 291 -6.43 -2.48 1.54
N VAL A 292 -5.90 -3.63 1.15
CA VAL A 292 -4.68 -3.73 0.34
C VAL A 292 -5.03 -4.30 -1.02
N ALA A 293 -4.25 -3.95 -2.05
CA ALA A 293 -4.40 -4.49 -3.37
C ALA A 293 -3.21 -5.38 -3.74
N PHE A 294 -3.47 -6.44 -4.48
CA PHE A 294 -2.48 -7.25 -5.18
C PHE A 294 -2.81 -7.25 -6.66
N VAL A 295 -1.87 -6.86 -7.52
CA VAL A 295 -2.07 -6.75 -8.96
C VAL A 295 -1.22 -7.81 -9.68
N SER A 296 -1.85 -8.54 -10.60
CA SER A 296 -1.19 -9.48 -11.49
C SER A 296 -1.27 -9.02 -12.94
N SER A 297 -0.23 -9.29 -13.72
CA SER A 297 -0.23 -9.13 -15.18
C SER A 297 -0.99 -10.22 -15.93
N PHE A 298 -1.49 -11.24 -15.22
CA PHE A 298 -2.31 -12.29 -15.81
C PHE A 298 -3.77 -11.85 -15.91
N SER A 299 -4.39 -12.16 -17.05
CA SER A 299 -5.81 -11.95 -17.27
C SER A 299 -6.67 -12.96 -16.49
N PRO A 300 -7.96 -12.65 -16.24
CA PRO A 300 -8.89 -13.58 -15.59
C PRO A 300 -8.96 -14.95 -16.28
N GLY A 301 -8.95 -14.96 -17.62
CA GLY A 301 -8.95 -16.20 -18.41
C GLY A 301 -7.68 -17.03 -18.23
N GLU A 302 -6.50 -16.40 -18.24
CA GLU A 302 -5.22 -17.07 -18.00
C GLU A 302 -5.13 -17.68 -16.59
N ILE A 303 -5.66 -16.96 -15.61
CA ILE A 303 -5.75 -17.45 -14.22
C ILE A 303 -6.68 -18.67 -14.18
N GLY A 304 -7.87 -18.60 -14.77
CA GLY A 304 -8.80 -19.74 -14.75
C GLY A 304 -8.30 -20.95 -15.55
N GLU A 305 -7.49 -20.74 -16.59
CA GLU A 305 -6.77 -21.81 -17.31
C GLU A 305 -5.73 -22.48 -16.40
N LYS A 306 -4.91 -21.68 -15.71
CA LYS A 306 -3.90 -22.20 -14.76
C LYS A 306 -4.52 -22.98 -13.60
N ILE A 307 -5.66 -22.52 -13.08
CA ILE A 307 -6.41 -23.19 -12.02
C ILE A 307 -7.09 -24.47 -12.54
N GLY A 308 -7.40 -24.54 -13.84
CA GLY A 308 -7.87 -25.74 -14.53
C GLY A 308 -9.37 -25.80 -14.84
N PHE A 309 -10.14 -24.73 -14.58
CA PHE A 309 -11.57 -24.68 -14.89
C PHE A 309 -11.90 -23.97 -16.21
N LEU A 310 -10.89 -23.42 -16.89
CA LEU A 310 -11.00 -22.90 -18.25
C LEU A 310 -10.02 -23.59 -19.19
N TYR A 311 -10.38 -23.58 -20.46
CA TYR A 311 -9.56 -24.02 -21.58
C TYR A 311 -9.41 -22.88 -22.58
N ARG A 312 -8.18 -22.60 -23.02
CA ARG A 312 -7.92 -21.58 -24.04
C ARG A 312 -8.34 -22.10 -25.41
N ASN A 313 -9.19 -21.35 -26.10
CA ASN A 313 -9.57 -21.65 -27.47
C ASN A 313 -8.39 -21.43 -28.42
N GLY A 314 -7.76 -22.51 -28.86
CA GLY A 314 -6.69 -22.50 -29.85
C GLY A 314 -7.17 -22.72 -31.29
N SER A 315 -8.48 -22.77 -31.53
CA SER A 315 -9.03 -23.02 -32.87
C SER A 315 -9.16 -21.73 -33.69
N ASP A 316 -9.13 -21.86 -35.02
CA ASP A 316 -9.44 -20.74 -35.93
C ASP A 316 -10.95 -20.43 -36.00
N GLU A 317 -11.77 -21.22 -35.30
CA GLU A 317 -13.21 -21.13 -35.25
C GLU A 317 -13.65 -20.37 -33.99
N ALA A 318 -14.71 -19.56 -34.10
CA ALA A 318 -15.21 -18.73 -33.00
C ALA A 318 -14.10 -17.90 -32.30
N LYS A 319 -13.27 -17.19 -33.10
CA LYS A 319 -12.18 -16.30 -32.65
C LYS A 319 -12.60 -15.21 -31.65
N GLU A 320 -13.91 -15.03 -31.45
CA GLU A 320 -14.49 -14.12 -30.46
C GLU A 320 -14.43 -14.66 -29.02
N ILE A 321 -14.29 -15.97 -28.86
CA ILE A 321 -14.27 -16.67 -27.58
C ILE A 321 -12.86 -17.18 -27.31
N ASN A 322 -12.16 -16.57 -26.34
CA ASN A 322 -10.77 -16.95 -26.01
C ASN A 322 -10.68 -18.07 -24.96
N PHE A 323 -11.66 -18.18 -24.07
CA PHE A 323 -11.68 -19.18 -23.00
C PHE A 323 -13.04 -19.85 -22.90
N LEU A 324 -13.01 -21.17 -22.68
CA LEU A 324 -14.19 -22.03 -22.57
C LEU A 324 -14.18 -22.72 -21.21
N PRO A 325 -15.33 -22.89 -20.54
CA PRO A 325 -15.40 -23.71 -19.33
C PRO A 325 -15.01 -25.17 -19.61
N THR A 326 -14.20 -25.75 -18.75
CA THR A 326 -13.82 -27.18 -18.83
C THR A 326 -14.91 -28.06 -18.23
N PHE A 327 -15.26 -29.17 -18.89
CA PHE A 327 -16.19 -30.16 -18.35
C PHE A 327 -15.47 -31.09 -17.35
N ALA A 328 -16.05 -31.28 -16.16
CA ALA A 328 -15.46 -32.07 -15.06
C ALA A 328 -14.06 -31.59 -14.64
N ALA A 329 -13.89 -30.27 -14.49
CA ALA A 329 -12.64 -29.67 -14.06
C ALA A 329 -12.19 -30.13 -12.66
N THR A 330 -10.92 -30.50 -12.53
CA THR A 330 -10.24 -30.60 -11.23
C THR A 330 -9.52 -29.27 -10.99
N VAL A 331 -10.09 -28.46 -10.10
CA VAL A 331 -9.59 -27.12 -9.76
C VAL A 331 -8.43 -27.28 -8.77
N SER A 332 -7.30 -26.62 -9.03
CA SER A 332 -6.15 -26.64 -8.13
C SER A 332 -5.43 -25.29 -8.10
N MET A 333 -5.18 -24.78 -6.89
CA MET A 333 -4.37 -23.59 -6.67
C MET A 333 -2.85 -23.86 -6.74
N GLU A 334 -2.40 -25.12 -6.81
CA GLU A 334 -0.96 -25.44 -6.82
C GLU A 334 -0.22 -24.80 -8.01
N ASN A 335 -0.87 -24.75 -9.18
CA ASN A 335 -0.32 -24.17 -10.41
C ASN A 335 -0.30 -22.63 -10.42
N THR A 336 -0.84 -21.98 -9.38
CA THR A 336 -0.93 -20.52 -9.30
C THR A 336 0.31 -19.87 -8.69
N ARG A 337 1.30 -20.67 -8.24
CA ARG A 337 2.59 -20.16 -7.74
C ARG A 337 3.45 -19.49 -8.83
N ASP A 338 3.17 -19.78 -10.11
CA ASP A 338 3.80 -19.08 -11.24
C ASP A 338 3.18 -17.69 -11.52
N ILE A 339 2.00 -17.41 -10.96
CA ILE A 339 1.24 -16.18 -11.23
C ILE A 339 1.71 -15.13 -10.24
N GLN A 340 2.67 -14.30 -10.66
CA GLN A 340 3.20 -13.23 -9.82
C GLN A 340 2.12 -12.19 -9.51
N VAL A 341 2.12 -11.72 -8.26
CA VAL A 341 1.31 -10.61 -7.78
C VAL A 341 2.21 -9.56 -7.13
N GLN A 342 1.88 -8.30 -7.34
CA GLN A 342 2.56 -7.17 -6.71
C GLN A 342 1.57 -6.45 -5.81
N MET A 343 1.96 -6.21 -4.57
CA MET A 343 1.17 -5.39 -3.67
C MET A 343 1.15 -3.94 -4.15
N SER A 344 0.02 -3.28 -3.98
CA SER A 344 -0.24 -1.90 -4.40
C SER A 344 -0.91 -1.12 -3.28
N PHE A 345 -0.62 0.18 -3.19
CA PHE A 345 -1.32 1.07 -2.28
C PHE A 345 -2.78 1.24 -2.70
N VAL A 346 -3.65 1.38 -1.72
CA VAL A 346 -5.07 1.64 -1.92
C VAL A 346 -5.42 2.96 -1.27
N HIS A 347 -5.90 3.89 -2.09
CA HIS A 347 -6.39 5.18 -1.68
C HIS A 347 -7.89 5.22 -1.89
N SER A 348 -8.58 5.97 -1.05
CA SER A 348 -9.98 6.35 -1.34
C SER A 348 -9.97 7.67 -2.08
N GLU A 349 -10.88 7.81 -3.05
CA GLU A 349 -11.19 9.09 -3.66
C GLU A 349 -11.53 10.12 -2.57
N PHE A 350 -11.05 11.34 -2.74
CA PHE A 350 -11.36 12.43 -1.81
C PHE A 350 -12.79 12.91 -2.05
N ASP A 351 -13.70 12.51 -1.18
CA ASP A 351 -15.10 12.92 -1.18
C ASP A 351 -15.46 13.77 0.05
N ALA A 352 -16.74 14.12 0.19
CA ALA A 352 -17.20 14.93 1.32
C ALA A 352 -17.02 14.23 2.67
N GLU A 353 -17.09 12.90 2.72
CA GLU A 353 -16.94 12.13 3.96
C GLU A 353 -15.46 12.13 4.37
N GLY A 354 -14.55 11.82 3.43
CA GLY A 354 -13.11 11.90 3.65
C GLY A 354 -12.66 13.31 4.02
N ALA A 355 -13.24 14.34 3.40
CA ALA A 355 -12.97 15.75 3.72
C ALA A 355 -13.35 16.11 5.16
N ALA A 356 -14.51 15.63 5.65
CA ALA A 356 -14.96 15.86 7.01
C ALA A 356 -14.04 15.19 8.03
N VAL A 357 -13.70 13.91 7.81
CA VAL A 357 -12.82 13.13 8.68
C VAL A 357 -11.42 13.76 8.75
N LEU A 358 -10.83 14.11 7.61
CA LEU A 358 -9.51 14.75 7.55
C LEU A 358 -9.50 16.17 8.16
N SER A 359 -10.66 16.82 8.23
CA SER A 359 -10.83 18.11 8.91
C SER A 359 -11.17 17.98 10.39
N GLY A 360 -11.20 16.77 10.94
CA GLY A 360 -11.48 16.49 12.35
C GLY A 360 -12.96 16.39 12.72
N GLY A 361 -13.86 16.27 11.74
CA GLY A 361 -15.27 15.95 11.95
C GLY A 361 -15.55 14.45 11.86
N ASP A 362 -16.74 14.02 12.29
CA ASP A 362 -17.13 12.61 12.27
C ASP A 362 -17.72 12.17 10.92
N HIS A 363 -18.47 13.04 10.25
CA HIS A 363 -19.16 12.75 9.00
C HIS A 363 -19.40 14.00 8.14
N ALA A 364 -19.66 13.84 6.85
CA ALA A 364 -20.03 14.95 5.97
C ALA A 364 -21.32 15.64 6.43
N ASP A 365 -21.37 16.96 6.33
CA ASP A 365 -22.61 17.71 6.57
C ASP A 365 -23.42 17.79 5.27
N ASN A 366 -24.54 17.08 5.21
CA ASN A 366 -25.36 17.01 4.01
C ASN A 366 -26.47 18.07 3.92
N ARG A 367 -26.49 19.08 4.80
CA ARG A 367 -27.47 20.18 4.73
C ARG A 367 -27.34 20.92 3.40
N ARG A 368 -28.48 21.27 2.79
CA ARG A 368 -28.52 22.00 1.52
C ARG A 368 -28.42 23.50 1.79
N ILE A 369 -27.41 24.16 1.22
CA ILE A 369 -27.16 25.59 1.37
C ILE A 369 -27.21 26.28 0.00
N LEU A 370 -27.92 27.41 -0.05
CA LEU A 370 -27.93 28.31 -1.20
C LEU A 370 -26.89 29.41 -0.99
N MET A 371 -25.92 29.51 -1.89
CA MET A 371 -25.00 30.64 -1.97
C MET A 371 -25.47 31.60 -3.06
N VAL A 372 -25.71 32.85 -2.69
CA VAL A 372 -26.01 33.94 -3.63
C VAL A 372 -24.74 34.76 -3.81
N GLY A 373 -24.18 34.75 -5.02
CA GLY A 373 -22.90 35.35 -5.37
C GLY A 373 -21.73 34.36 -5.23
N ALA A 374 -21.14 34.00 -6.36
CA ALA A 374 -19.93 33.21 -6.54
C ALA A 374 -18.71 34.10 -6.93
N GLY A 375 -18.74 35.36 -6.44
CA GLY A 375 -17.64 36.32 -6.46
C GLY A 375 -16.38 35.86 -5.72
N SER A 376 -15.47 36.78 -5.45
CA SER A 376 -14.24 36.49 -4.68
C SER A 376 -14.52 35.88 -3.29
N ALA A 377 -15.45 36.47 -2.52
CA ALA A 377 -15.80 35.97 -1.20
C ALA A 377 -16.56 34.63 -1.27
N GLY A 378 -17.58 34.54 -2.14
CA GLY A 378 -18.38 33.32 -2.29
C GLY A 378 -17.52 32.13 -2.71
N SER A 379 -16.66 32.31 -3.72
CA SER A 379 -15.75 31.26 -4.17
C SER A 379 -14.80 30.78 -3.07
N THR A 380 -14.16 31.69 -2.32
CA THR A 380 -13.27 31.33 -1.20
C THR A 380 -14.01 30.58 -0.09
N ILE A 381 -15.19 31.07 0.30
CA ILE A 381 -16.03 30.45 1.35
C ILE A 381 -16.48 29.06 0.91
N SER A 382 -17.03 28.94 -0.30
CA SER A 382 -17.52 27.67 -0.81
C SER A 382 -16.41 26.62 -0.90
N GLU A 383 -15.22 26.99 -1.39
CA GLU A 383 -14.10 26.05 -1.47
C GLU A 383 -13.64 25.57 -0.10
N THR A 384 -13.47 26.49 0.86
CA THR A 384 -13.04 26.13 2.22
C THR A 384 -14.00 25.15 2.86
N LEU A 385 -15.31 25.41 2.75
CA LEU A 385 -16.34 24.59 3.36
C LEU A 385 -16.50 23.24 2.64
N VAL A 386 -16.40 23.20 1.31
CA VAL A 386 -16.39 21.93 0.55
C VAL A 386 -15.20 21.06 0.93
N ARG A 387 -14.00 21.64 1.10
CA ARG A 387 -12.79 20.94 1.56
C ARG A 387 -12.88 20.43 3.01
N GLN A 388 -13.88 20.88 3.77
CA GLN A 388 -14.22 20.40 5.10
C GLN A 388 -15.37 19.37 5.09
N GLY A 389 -15.86 18.97 3.91
CA GLY A 389 -16.99 18.05 3.81
C GLY A 389 -18.33 18.70 4.17
N LEU A 390 -18.42 20.03 4.13
CA LEU A 390 -19.59 20.77 4.56
C LEU A 390 -20.51 21.15 3.40
N PHE A 391 -21.77 20.79 3.58
CA PHE A 391 -22.96 21.18 2.83
C PHE A 391 -23.07 20.63 1.40
N LYS A 392 -24.31 20.53 0.94
CA LYS A 392 -24.65 20.40 -0.48
C LYS A 392 -25.01 21.77 -1.03
N TRP A 393 -24.18 22.26 -1.95
CA TRP A 393 -24.24 23.63 -2.43
C TRP A 393 -25.15 23.79 -3.64
N THR A 394 -25.98 24.83 -3.61
CA THR A 394 -26.57 25.43 -4.81
C THR A 394 -25.99 26.83 -4.93
N LEU A 395 -25.32 27.12 -6.05
CA LEU A 395 -24.72 28.42 -6.30
C LEU A 395 -25.58 29.18 -7.31
N VAL A 396 -25.89 30.44 -7.00
CA VAL A 396 -26.60 31.35 -7.89
C VAL A 396 -25.76 32.61 -8.05
N ASP A 397 -25.32 32.87 -9.28
CA ASP A 397 -24.62 34.07 -9.68
C ASP A 397 -25.09 34.47 -11.09
N ASN A 398 -25.22 35.76 -11.36
CA ASN A 398 -25.63 36.30 -12.66
C ASN A 398 -24.49 37.04 -13.38
N ASP A 399 -23.30 37.08 -12.80
CA ASP A 399 -22.12 37.69 -13.38
C ASP A 399 -21.38 36.72 -14.30
N THR A 400 -20.65 37.27 -15.28
CA THR A 400 -19.77 36.50 -16.16
C THR A 400 -18.34 36.52 -15.64
N LEU A 401 -17.66 35.37 -15.63
CA LEU A 401 -16.23 35.30 -15.29
C LEU A 401 -15.39 35.99 -16.38
N LEU A 402 -14.76 37.12 -16.06
CA LEU A 402 -13.84 37.83 -16.95
C LEU A 402 -12.38 37.56 -16.52
N PRO A 403 -11.38 37.68 -17.43
CA PRO A 403 -9.99 37.32 -17.12
C PRO A 403 -9.41 37.99 -15.86
N HIS A 404 -9.79 39.23 -15.57
CA HIS A 404 -9.32 39.95 -14.37
C HIS A 404 -9.92 39.41 -13.05
N ASN A 405 -11.02 38.67 -13.10
CA ASN A 405 -11.60 38.01 -11.93
C ASN A 405 -10.72 36.84 -11.44
N ILE A 406 -9.93 36.21 -12.31
CA ILE A 406 -9.09 35.04 -11.96
C ILE A 406 -8.10 35.38 -10.84
N ALA A 407 -7.64 36.62 -10.74
CA ALA A 407 -6.73 37.05 -9.67
C ALA A 407 -7.32 36.96 -8.25
N ARG A 408 -8.65 36.82 -8.11
CA ARG A 408 -9.36 36.88 -6.82
C ARG A 408 -10.46 35.82 -6.65
N HIS A 409 -10.70 34.98 -7.65
CA HIS A 409 -11.61 33.84 -7.57
C HIS A 409 -10.77 32.57 -7.52
N THR A 410 -11.10 31.66 -6.60
CA THR A 410 -10.32 30.44 -6.39
C THR A 410 -10.58 29.30 -7.38
N PRO A 411 -11.77 29.14 -8.00
CA PRO A 411 -11.97 28.15 -9.05
C PRO A 411 -11.09 28.47 -10.25
N LEU A 412 -10.02 27.70 -10.41
CA LEU A 412 -9.24 27.69 -11.63
C LEU A 412 -10.06 27.02 -12.74
N ARG A 413 -9.81 27.47 -13.97
CA ARG A 413 -10.41 26.94 -15.19
C ARG A 413 -10.29 25.41 -15.19
N ALA A 414 -11.42 24.70 -15.08
CA ALA A 414 -11.45 23.27 -15.38
C ALA A 414 -11.23 23.14 -16.89
N SER A 415 -10.05 22.69 -17.28
CA SER A 415 -9.84 22.13 -18.63
C SER A 415 -10.70 20.88 -18.71
N LEU A 416 -11.81 20.94 -19.45
CA LEU A 416 -12.59 19.76 -19.84
C LEU A 416 -11.77 18.88 -20.77
#